data_AF-A0AA41X6K5-F1
#
_entry.id   AF-A0AA41X6K5-F1
#
_cell.length_a   1.000
_cell.length_b   1.000
_cell.length_c   1.000
_cell.angle_alpha   90.00
_cell.angle_beta   90.00
_cell.angle_gamma   90.00
#
_symmetry.space_group_name_H-M   'P 1'
#
loop_
_entity.id
_entity.type
_entity.pdbx_description
1 polymer ?
#
loop_
_entity_poly.entity_id
_entity_poly.type
_entity_poly.pdbx_seq_one_letter_code
_entity_poly.pdbx_strand_id
1 'polypeptide(L)'
;MKAIEQREISAGGERAQKEVWKLVLRSISGQQLYQLTERLHVSLPGFRRLELKQMEMLRGRITAELLKPRLFHKVKQEFHELYEKANPPELQLTREEIWQQKHDTAFVAHLLPMLISSGDEEKERWAEELFLQQEQPAQAEKPAQEGSVQELKTIIKQLEVKNKKYADKQLEQQTRLLQAAKKQKQLEEELRRQEQQHQALKKQMEQMKKQKEELEGKLQAAEQGQQELRQQLKLQAQESEQLRRLMEAAVYAQETAAASSEKDIAIVGEVHGLDDDRCRVIAGTDLEEAMQQGWLLSCRFVCLLRFSLAPASIRKAKRMIAKEKLREFADMWELEQFLQKEVAR
;
A
#
# COMPACT_ATOMS: atom_id res chain seq x y z
N MET A 1 -17.28 11.64 36.81
CA MET A 1 -18.20 12.73 37.15
C MET A 1 -17.50 14.09 37.27
N LYS A 2 -16.37 14.22 37.98
CA LYS A 2 -15.58 15.48 38.06
C LYS A 2 -15.11 16.09 36.72
N ALA A 3 -14.90 15.26 35.68
CA ALA A 3 -14.48 15.74 34.35
C ALA A 3 -15.62 16.32 33.49
N ILE A 4 -16.88 16.07 33.86
CA ILE A 4 -18.05 16.60 33.15
C ILE A 4 -18.40 17.98 33.71
N GLU A 5 -18.34 18.15 35.03
CA GLU A 5 -18.52 19.45 35.70
C GLU A 5 -17.44 20.48 35.28
N GLN A 6 -16.18 20.06 35.12
CA GLN A 6 -15.11 20.95 34.62
C GLN A 6 -15.32 21.36 33.16
N ARG A 7 -15.95 20.52 32.32
CA ARG A 7 -16.27 20.86 30.93
C ARG A 7 -17.48 21.80 30.83
N GLU A 8 -18.46 21.68 31.71
CA GLU A 8 -19.61 22.59 31.74
C GLU A 8 -19.25 23.98 32.27
N ILE A 9 -18.34 24.07 33.25
CA ILE A 9 -17.79 25.35 33.73
C ILE A 9 -16.91 26.01 32.65
N SER A 10 -16.08 25.22 31.96
CA SER A 10 -15.24 25.72 30.85
C SER A 10 -16.06 26.15 29.62
N ALA A 11 -17.13 25.43 29.28
CA ALA A 11 -18.03 25.78 28.18
C ALA A 11 -18.91 27.00 28.50
N GLY A 12 -19.27 27.19 29.77
CA GLY A 12 -19.95 28.40 30.25
C GLY A 12 -19.07 29.64 30.13
N GLY A 13 -17.81 29.55 30.55
CA GLY A 13 -16.81 30.63 30.42
C GLY A 13 -16.51 30.99 28.96
N GLU A 14 -16.28 30.00 28.09
CA GLU A 14 -15.99 30.28 26.67
C GLU A 14 -17.18 30.94 25.93
N ARG A 15 -18.42 30.62 26.34
CA ARG A 15 -19.62 31.26 25.81
C ARG A 15 -19.77 32.70 26.31
N ALA A 16 -19.54 32.94 27.61
CA ALA A 16 -19.54 34.29 28.19
C ALA A 16 -18.48 35.17 27.52
N GLN A 17 -17.25 34.67 27.38
CA GLN A 17 -16.16 35.38 26.71
C GLN A 17 -16.51 35.76 25.27
N LYS A 18 -17.13 34.84 24.50
CA LYS A 18 -17.55 35.15 23.11
C LYS A 18 -18.60 36.26 23.06
N GLU A 19 -19.53 36.32 24.02
CA GLU A 19 -20.52 37.41 24.08
C GLU A 19 -19.84 38.75 24.42
N VAL A 20 -18.88 38.78 25.37
CA VAL A 20 -18.16 40.02 25.64
C VAL A 20 -17.34 40.47 24.43
N TRP A 21 -16.68 39.55 23.73
CA TRP A 21 -15.95 39.88 22.50
C TRP A 21 -16.86 40.37 21.36
N LYS A 22 -18.12 39.92 21.27
CA LYS A 22 -19.08 40.54 20.33
C LYS A 22 -19.33 42.00 20.67
N LEU A 23 -19.42 42.34 21.95
CA LEU A 23 -19.60 43.72 22.39
C LEU A 23 -18.37 44.57 22.07
N VAL A 24 -17.17 44.07 22.37
CA VAL A 24 -15.89 44.71 22.01
C VAL A 24 -15.79 44.97 20.50
N LEU A 25 -16.05 43.97 19.67
CA LEU A 25 -15.98 44.12 18.22
C LEU A 25 -17.11 45.00 17.66
N ARG A 26 -18.18 45.21 18.43
CA ARG A 26 -19.27 46.15 18.10
C ARG A 26 -18.93 47.58 18.51
N SER A 27 -18.14 47.79 19.56
CA SER A 27 -17.79 49.11 20.08
C SER A 27 -16.62 49.77 19.34
N ILE A 28 -15.74 48.99 18.70
CA ILE A 28 -14.64 49.55 17.89
C ILE A 28 -15.14 50.28 16.64
N SER A 29 -14.39 51.30 16.18
CA SER A 29 -14.73 52.03 14.95
C SER A 29 -14.55 51.18 13.69
N GLY A 30 -15.24 51.52 12.60
CA GLY A 30 -15.07 50.85 11.31
C GLY A 30 -13.63 50.88 10.77
N GLN A 31 -12.85 51.92 11.11
CA GLN A 31 -11.42 52.00 10.77
C GLN A 31 -10.58 50.98 11.55
N GLN A 32 -10.81 50.85 12.86
CA GLN A 32 -10.14 49.84 13.69
C GLN A 32 -10.54 48.42 13.25
N LEU A 33 -11.82 48.20 12.93
CA LEU A 33 -12.30 46.93 12.41
C LEU A 33 -11.62 46.58 11.07
N TYR A 34 -11.47 47.56 10.17
CA TYR A 34 -10.76 47.38 8.90
C TYR A 34 -9.30 46.97 9.11
N GLN A 35 -8.57 47.70 9.95
CA GLN A 35 -7.18 47.39 10.28
C GLN A 35 -7.03 45.99 10.87
N LEU A 36 -7.94 45.60 11.77
CA LEU A 36 -7.98 44.26 12.34
C LEU A 36 -8.21 43.20 11.27
N THR A 37 -9.12 43.42 10.32
CA THR A 37 -9.37 42.48 9.22
C THR A 37 -8.21 42.36 8.24
N GLU A 38 -7.48 43.46 7.96
CA GLU A 38 -6.29 43.43 7.10
C GLU A 38 -5.14 42.67 7.76
N ARG A 39 -4.84 42.94 9.04
CA ARG A 39 -3.77 42.26 9.79
C ARG A 39 -4.03 40.77 9.96
N LEU A 40 -5.27 40.40 10.25
CA LEU A 40 -5.67 39.01 10.44
C LEU A 40 -6.00 38.28 9.14
N HIS A 41 -5.88 38.95 7.99
CA HIS A 41 -6.20 38.42 6.66
C HIS A 41 -7.58 37.74 6.60
N VAL A 42 -8.59 38.41 7.15
CA VAL A 42 -9.96 37.87 7.21
C VAL A 42 -10.58 37.88 5.81
N SER A 43 -11.10 36.73 5.38
CA SER A 43 -11.84 36.60 4.13
C SER A 43 -13.31 36.28 4.40
N LEU A 44 -14.22 37.00 3.75
CA LEU A 44 -15.65 36.71 3.78
C LEU A 44 -16.07 35.98 2.49
N PRO A 45 -16.85 34.90 2.57
CA PRO A 45 -17.42 34.26 1.39
C PRO A 45 -18.21 35.25 0.54
N GLY A 46 -17.89 35.34 -0.75
CA GLY A 46 -18.51 36.26 -1.71
C GLY A 46 -17.81 37.62 -1.87
N PHE A 47 -16.75 37.90 -1.10
CA PHE A 47 -15.96 39.13 -1.22
C PHE A 47 -14.51 38.81 -1.60
N ARG A 48 -13.99 39.45 -2.65
CA ARG A 48 -12.58 39.30 -3.05
C ARG A 48 -11.63 40.09 -2.16
N ARG A 49 -12.05 41.28 -1.72
CA ARG A 49 -11.37 42.13 -0.75
C ARG A 49 -12.43 42.87 0.06
N LEU A 50 -12.18 43.04 1.34
CA LEU A 50 -13.00 43.89 2.19
C LEU A 50 -12.54 45.33 2.05
N GLU A 51 -13.47 46.27 1.89
CA GLU A 51 -13.16 47.70 1.82
C GLU A 51 -13.64 48.42 3.08
N LEU A 52 -12.98 49.52 3.45
CA LEU A 52 -13.32 50.33 4.62
C LEU A 52 -14.79 50.77 4.63
N LYS A 53 -15.34 51.14 3.46
CA LYS A 53 -16.75 51.57 3.31
C LYS A 53 -17.76 50.46 3.63
N GLN A 54 -17.35 49.20 3.61
CA GLN A 54 -18.21 48.04 3.82
C GLN A 54 -18.20 47.56 5.28
N MET A 55 -17.32 48.09 6.13
CA MET A 55 -17.10 47.62 7.50
C MET A 55 -18.35 47.71 8.37
N GLU A 56 -19.09 48.81 8.30
CA GLU A 56 -20.30 48.98 9.12
C GLU A 56 -21.43 48.04 8.66
N MET A 57 -21.62 47.90 7.35
CA MET A 57 -22.64 47.01 6.78
C MET A 57 -22.33 45.54 7.09
N LEU A 58 -21.06 45.14 6.98
CA LEU A 58 -20.62 43.76 7.16
C LEU A 58 -20.20 43.44 8.58
N ARG A 59 -20.30 44.39 9.52
CA ARG A 59 -19.82 44.26 10.91
C ARG A 59 -20.24 42.94 11.55
N GLY A 60 -21.53 42.60 11.49
CA GLY A 60 -22.03 41.34 12.05
C GLY A 60 -21.42 40.08 11.43
N ARG A 61 -21.15 40.08 10.11
CA ARG A 61 -20.49 38.97 9.41
C ARG A 61 -19.00 38.90 9.74
N ILE A 62 -18.33 40.05 9.82
CA ILE A 62 -16.91 40.15 10.21
C ILE A 62 -16.73 39.67 11.65
N THR A 63 -17.57 40.13 12.57
CA THR A 63 -17.58 39.67 13.97
C THR A 63 -17.77 38.15 14.05
N ALA A 64 -18.69 37.58 13.27
CA ALA A 64 -18.89 36.12 13.26
C ALA A 64 -17.65 35.35 12.78
N GLU A 65 -16.92 35.86 11.78
CA GLU A 65 -15.67 35.24 11.32
C GLU A 65 -14.53 35.39 12.34
N LEU A 66 -14.36 36.59 12.92
CA LEU A 66 -13.33 36.87 13.93
C LEU A 66 -13.48 36.01 15.19
N LEU A 67 -14.70 35.64 15.55
CA LEU A 67 -15.00 34.79 16.71
C LEU A 67 -14.90 33.29 16.42
N LYS A 68 -14.54 32.87 15.20
CA LYS A 68 -14.27 31.45 14.92
C LYS A 68 -13.00 31.00 15.65
N PRO A 69 -12.92 29.75 16.13
CA PRO A 69 -11.75 29.26 16.90
C PRO A 69 -10.39 29.51 16.23
N ARG A 70 -10.35 29.43 14.88
CA ARG A 70 -9.15 29.68 14.08
C ARG A 70 -8.62 31.12 14.14
N LEU A 71 -9.50 32.11 14.34
CA LEU A 71 -9.14 33.52 14.36
C LEU A 71 -9.23 34.13 15.75
N PHE A 72 -10.07 33.58 16.62
CA PHE A 72 -10.36 34.10 17.95
C PHE A 72 -9.11 34.26 18.83
N HIS A 73 -8.21 33.26 18.83
CA HIS A 73 -6.94 33.37 19.56
C HIS A 73 -6.05 34.50 19.03
N LYS A 74 -6.04 34.73 17.71
CA LYS A 74 -5.26 35.82 17.09
C LYS A 74 -5.87 37.19 17.40
N VAL A 75 -7.20 37.26 17.46
CA VAL A 75 -7.90 38.48 17.89
C VAL A 75 -7.49 38.84 19.31
N LYS A 76 -7.55 37.87 20.26
CA LYS A 76 -7.09 38.10 21.63
C LYS A 76 -5.64 38.59 21.67
N GLN A 77 -4.76 37.96 20.91
CA GLN A 77 -3.34 38.32 20.85
C GLN A 77 -3.11 39.73 20.28
N GLU A 78 -3.79 40.11 19.19
CA GLU A 78 -3.65 41.46 18.63
C GLU A 78 -4.06 42.54 19.63
N PHE A 79 -5.17 42.34 20.35
CA PHE A 79 -5.59 43.29 21.38
C PHE A 79 -4.64 43.28 22.58
N HIS A 80 -4.13 42.10 22.98
CA HIS A 80 -3.09 42.01 24.02
C HIS A 80 -1.85 42.83 23.64
N GLU A 81 -1.30 42.62 22.45
CA GLU A 81 -0.12 43.36 21.97
C GLU A 81 -0.38 44.87 21.82
N LEU A 82 -1.59 45.26 21.40
CA LEU A 82 -1.98 46.67 21.32
C LEU A 82 -1.99 47.34 22.70
N TYR A 83 -2.53 46.67 23.70
CA TYR A 83 -2.64 47.23 25.05
C TYR A 83 -1.36 47.08 25.87
N GLU A 84 -0.59 46.01 25.69
CA GLU A 84 0.73 45.84 26.32
C GLU A 84 1.69 46.94 25.85
N LYS A 85 1.70 47.25 24.54
CA LYS A 85 2.50 48.36 23.99
C LYS A 85 2.02 49.73 24.43
N ALA A 86 0.71 49.92 24.59
CA ALA A 86 0.13 51.19 25.01
C ALA A 86 0.26 51.44 26.52
N ASN A 87 0.37 50.37 27.32
CA ASN A 87 0.35 50.35 28.79
C ASN A 87 -0.64 51.39 29.39
N PRO A 88 -1.93 51.30 29.04
CA PRO A 88 -2.93 52.27 29.46
C PRO A 88 -3.07 52.30 31.00
N PRO A 89 -3.22 53.50 31.61
CA PRO A 89 -3.37 53.63 33.06
C PRO A 89 -4.59 52.86 33.61
N GLU A 90 -5.61 52.64 32.78
CA GLU A 90 -6.81 51.88 33.11
C GLU A 90 -6.54 50.39 33.43
N LEU A 91 -5.43 49.82 32.93
CA LEU A 91 -5.00 48.46 33.28
C LEU A 91 -4.33 48.36 34.65
N GLN A 92 -3.96 49.49 35.25
CA GLN A 92 -3.35 49.59 36.58
C GLN A 92 -4.38 49.86 37.68
N LEU A 93 -5.64 50.11 37.31
CA LEU A 93 -6.73 50.33 38.25
C LEU A 93 -7.01 49.08 39.09
N THR A 94 -7.26 49.31 40.37
CA THR A 94 -7.75 48.30 41.30
C THR A 94 -9.21 47.97 41.03
N ARG A 95 -9.66 46.80 41.50
CA ARG A 95 -11.06 46.38 41.39
C ARG A 95 -12.03 47.42 41.95
N GLU A 96 -11.69 48.05 43.06
CA GLU A 96 -12.55 49.03 43.73
C GLU A 96 -12.75 50.29 42.88
N GLU A 97 -11.69 50.77 42.24
CA GLU A 97 -11.74 51.93 41.34
C GLU A 97 -12.59 51.65 40.09
N ILE A 98 -12.46 50.45 39.52
CA ILE A 98 -13.28 50.00 38.38
C ILE A 98 -14.76 49.96 38.76
N TRP A 99 -15.08 49.45 39.95
CA TRP A 99 -16.47 49.33 40.43
C TRP A 99 -17.12 50.67 40.80
N GLN A 100 -16.34 51.69 41.15
CA GLN A 100 -16.86 53.05 41.36
C GLN A 100 -17.34 53.68 40.04
N GLN A 101 -16.70 53.34 38.93
CA GLN A 101 -16.99 53.91 37.61
C GLN A 101 -17.87 53.01 36.73
N LYS A 102 -18.36 51.88 37.26
CA LYS A 102 -19.16 50.88 36.52
C LYS A 102 -20.45 51.42 35.88
N HIS A 103 -20.95 52.56 36.35
CA HIS A 103 -22.16 53.20 35.83
C HIS A 103 -21.91 54.00 34.55
N ASP A 104 -20.65 54.32 34.23
CA ASP A 104 -20.29 54.95 32.97
C ASP A 104 -20.15 53.89 31.86
N THR A 105 -21.17 53.83 31.01
CA THR A 105 -21.22 52.89 29.88
C THR A 105 -20.09 53.09 28.88
N ALA A 106 -19.58 54.31 28.70
CA ALA A 106 -18.49 54.58 27.77
C ALA A 106 -17.16 54.10 28.33
N PHE A 107 -16.93 54.35 29.63
CA PHE A 107 -15.78 53.83 30.37
C PHE A 107 -15.75 52.29 30.35
N VAL A 108 -16.86 51.63 30.70
CA VAL A 108 -16.94 50.16 30.72
C VAL A 108 -16.73 49.57 29.32
N ALA A 109 -17.31 50.16 28.27
CA ALA A 109 -17.10 49.69 26.90
C ALA A 109 -15.65 49.81 26.43
N HIS A 110 -14.90 50.79 26.95
CA HIS A 110 -13.47 50.96 26.68
C HIS A 110 -12.61 49.99 27.51
N LEU A 111 -13.00 49.73 28.76
CA LEU A 111 -12.27 48.90 29.71
C LEU A 111 -12.38 47.39 29.44
N LEU A 112 -13.55 46.91 29.00
CA LEU A 112 -13.80 45.48 28.74
C LEU A 112 -12.80 44.83 27.77
N PRO A 113 -12.48 45.41 26.59
CA PRO A 113 -11.44 44.90 25.71
C PRO A 113 -10.07 44.76 26.37
N MET A 114 -9.72 45.72 27.25
CA MET A 114 -8.42 45.78 27.92
C MET A 114 -8.30 44.67 28.97
N LEU A 115 -9.33 44.53 29.82
CA LEU A 115 -9.37 43.51 30.87
C LEU A 115 -9.41 42.08 30.31
N ILE A 116 -10.12 41.84 29.21
CA ILE A 116 -10.20 40.48 28.62
C ILE A 116 -8.94 40.12 27.85
N SER A 117 -8.21 41.13 27.36
CA SER A 117 -6.98 40.91 26.59
C SER A 117 -5.73 41.03 27.45
N SER A 118 -5.82 41.18 28.78
CA SER A 118 -4.63 41.39 29.63
C SER A 118 -3.84 40.10 29.91
N GLY A 119 -4.40 38.92 29.62
CA GLY A 119 -3.78 37.62 29.91
C GLY A 119 -3.73 37.26 31.40
N ASP A 120 -4.42 38.03 32.23
CA ASP A 120 -4.53 37.85 33.68
C ASP A 120 -5.93 37.29 34.01
N GLU A 121 -5.98 36.09 34.59
CA GLU A 121 -7.24 35.40 34.89
C GLU A 121 -8.15 36.20 35.84
N GLU A 122 -7.60 37.04 36.73
CA GLU A 122 -8.42 37.84 37.64
C GLU A 122 -9.12 38.99 36.90
N LYS A 123 -8.41 39.65 35.98
CA LYS A 123 -8.96 40.74 35.16
C LYS A 123 -9.98 40.23 34.14
N GLU A 124 -9.76 39.03 33.58
CA GLU A 124 -10.75 38.36 32.75
C GLU A 124 -12.06 38.11 33.50
N ARG A 125 -12.00 37.66 34.76
CA ARG A 125 -13.18 37.49 35.62
C ARG A 125 -13.89 38.81 35.92
N TRP A 126 -13.15 39.89 36.16
CA TRP A 126 -13.76 41.19 36.40
C TRP A 126 -14.54 41.69 35.18
N ALA A 127 -14.01 41.47 33.97
CA ALA A 127 -14.72 41.81 32.74
C ALA A 127 -16.02 41.00 32.56
N GLU A 128 -16.01 39.71 32.88
CA GLU A 128 -17.22 38.87 32.85
C GLU A 128 -18.28 39.35 33.85
N GLU A 129 -17.87 39.70 35.08
CA GLU A 129 -18.77 40.26 36.11
C GLU A 129 -19.37 41.61 35.70
N LEU A 130 -18.57 42.51 35.14
CA LEU A 130 -19.03 43.82 34.64
C LEU A 130 -20.02 43.65 33.48
N PHE A 131 -19.76 42.71 32.58
CA PHE A 131 -20.67 42.40 31.47
C PHE A 131 -22.03 41.90 31.97
N LEU A 132 -22.05 40.95 32.90
CA LEU A 132 -23.29 40.40 33.46
C LEU A 132 -24.14 41.46 34.17
N GLN A 133 -23.51 42.47 34.80
CA GLN A 133 -24.23 43.57 35.45
C GLN A 133 -24.79 44.58 34.45
N GLN A 134 -24.18 44.77 33.27
CA GLN A 134 -24.72 45.65 32.23
C GLN A 134 -25.87 45.02 31.43
N GLU A 135 -25.88 43.69 31.26
CA GLU A 135 -26.98 43.00 30.57
C GLU A 135 -28.22 42.78 31.46
N GLN A 136 -28.12 42.98 32.78
CA GLN A 136 -29.33 43.02 33.62
C GLN A 136 -30.11 44.30 33.32
N PRO A 137 -31.34 44.21 32.77
CA PRO A 137 -32.18 45.39 32.65
C PRO A 137 -32.44 45.89 34.06
N ALA A 138 -32.10 47.16 34.31
CA ALA A 138 -32.55 47.87 35.49
C ALA A 138 -34.04 47.58 35.67
N GLN A 139 -34.40 46.82 36.71
CA GLN A 139 -35.76 46.77 37.20
C GLN A 139 -36.05 48.19 37.69
N ALA A 140 -36.57 49.02 36.80
CA ALA A 140 -37.05 50.33 37.14
C ALA A 140 -38.23 50.15 38.09
N GLU A 141 -37.97 50.31 39.38
CA GLU A 141 -38.99 50.71 40.36
C GLU A 141 -39.66 51.98 39.82
N LYS A 142 -40.84 51.83 39.24
CA LYS A 142 -41.72 52.97 38.96
C LYS A 142 -42.50 53.26 40.24
N PRO A 143 -42.44 54.49 40.79
CA PRO A 143 -43.37 54.89 41.82
C PRO A 143 -44.78 54.92 41.20
N ALA A 144 -45.76 54.38 41.93
CA ALA A 144 -47.16 54.42 41.56
C ALA A 144 -47.65 55.87 41.53
N GLN A 145 -47.79 56.43 40.34
CA GLN A 145 -48.67 57.57 40.12
C GLN A 145 -50.04 57.02 39.71
N GLU A 146 -51.06 57.46 40.42
CA GLU A 146 -52.48 57.18 40.15
C GLU A 146 -52.85 57.72 38.76
N GLY A 147 -52.65 56.88 37.74
CA GLY A 147 -53.15 57.12 36.39
C GLY A 147 -54.68 57.05 36.41
N SER A 148 -55.32 57.97 35.69
CA SER A 148 -56.79 58.03 35.64
C SER A 148 -57.37 56.69 35.17
N VAL A 149 -58.58 56.33 35.61
CA VAL A 149 -59.25 55.05 35.28
C VAL A 149 -59.31 54.78 33.76
N GLN A 150 -59.24 55.82 32.92
CA GLN A 150 -59.17 55.68 31.46
C GLN A 150 -57.81 55.19 30.95
N GLU A 151 -56.71 55.59 31.57
CA GLU A 151 -55.35 55.14 31.25
C GLU A 151 -55.14 53.69 31.66
N LEU A 152 -55.70 53.28 32.81
CA LEU A 152 -55.69 51.87 33.22
C LEU A 152 -56.46 50.99 32.22
N LYS A 153 -57.60 51.46 31.69
CA LYS A 153 -58.37 50.72 30.67
C LYS A 153 -57.61 50.56 29.35
N THR A 154 -56.87 51.57 28.90
CA THR A 154 -56.04 51.45 27.68
C THR A 154 -54.84 50.54 27.92
N ILE A 155 -54.22 50.60 29.09
CA ILE A 155 -53.13 49.68 29.48
C ILE A 155 -53.62 48.23 29.53
N ILE A 156 -54.79 47.97 30.14
CA ILE A 156 -55.37 46.61 30.21
C ILE A 156 -55.61 46.06 28.81
N LYS A 157 -56.23 46.81 27.90
CA LYS A 157 -56.41 46.37 26.50
C LYS A 157 -55.09 46.09 25.79
N GLN A 158 -54.07 46.92 25.99
CA GLN A 158 -52.74 46.68 25.41
C GLN A 158 -52.09 45.42 25.97
N LEU A 159 -52.25 45.15 27.27
CA LEU A 159 -51.74 43.95 27.93
C LEU A 159 -52.48 42.70 27.44
N GLU A 160 -53.80 42.75 27.24
CA GLU A 160 -54.58 41.64 26.67
C GLU A 160 -54.11 41.28 25.25
N VAL A 161 -53.90 42.28 24.39
CA VAL A 161 -53.37 42.07 23.03
C VAL A 161 -51.96 41.49 23.07
N LYS A 162 -51.10 41.97 23.97
CA LYS A 162 -49.75 41.42 24.15
C LYS A 162 -49.82 39.98 24.66
N ASN A 163 -50.65 39.68 25.65
CA ASN A 163 -50.82 38.33 26.19
C ASN A 163 -51.30 37.35 25.11
N LYS A 164 -52.25 37.76 24.28
CA LYS A 164 -52.71 36.93 23.15
C LYS A 164 -51.57 36.64 22.17
N LYS A 165 -50.77 37.66 21.81
CA LYS A 165 -49.58 37.48 20.96
C LYS A 165 -48.51 36.58 21.58
N TYR A 166 -48.32 36.64 22.90
CA TYR A 166 -47.39 35.76 23.61
C TYR A 166 -47.91 34.32 23.64
N ALA A 167 -49.21 34.11 23.89
CA ALA A 167 -49.83 32.79 23.84
C ALA A 167 -49.71 32.14 22.45
N ASP A 168 -50.00 32.90 21.39
CA ASP A 168 -49.87 32.43 20.00
C ASP A 168 -48.40 32.05 19.68
N LYS A 169 -47.43 32.88 20.08
CA LYS A 169 -46.00 32.58 19.93
C LYS A 169 -45.57 31.36 20.73
N GLN A 170 -46.09 31.17 21.93
CA GLN A 170 -45.76 30.04 22.78
C GLN A 170 -46.28 28.72 22.16
N LEU A 171 -47.49 28.75 21.59
CA LEU A 171 -48.06 27.63 20.85
C LEU A 171 -47.24 27.31 19.58
N GLU A 172 -46.81 28.33 18.85
CA GLU A 172 -45.93 28.17 17.68
C GLU A 172 -44.56 27.57 18.07
N GLN A 173 -43.99 28.01 19.19
CA GLN A 173 -42.75 27.44 19.72
C GLN A 173 -42.92 25.98 20.16
N GLN A 174 -44.02 25.64 20.85
CA GLN A 174 -44.31 24.25 21.23
C GLN A 174 -44.45 23.33 20.02
N THR A 175 -45.16 23.78 18.98
CA THR A 175 -45.34 22.99 17.76
C THR A 175 -44.01 22.79 17.02
N ARG A 176 -43.15 23.82 16.96
CA ARG A 176 -41.79 23.69 16.41
C ARG A 176 -40.92 22.72 17.21
N LEU A 177 -40.98 22.76 18.55
CA LEU A 177 -40.25 21.83 19.40
C LEU A 177 -40.71 20.38 19.19
N LEU A 178 -42.02 20.15 19.08
CA LEU A 178 -42.57 18.83 18.76
C LEU A 178 -42.11 18.32 17.39
N GLN A 179 -42.08 19.18 16.37
CA GLN A 179 -41.57 18.82 15.05
C GLN A 179 -40.06 18.52 15.06
N ALA A 180 -39.28 19.33 15.79
CA ALA A 180 -37.85 19.11 15.96
C ALA A 180 -37.57 17.77 16.67
N ALA A 181 -38.30 17.48 17.74
CA ALA A 181 -38.17 16.21 18.48
C ALA A 181 -38.53 14.99 17.60
N LYS A 182 -39.56 15.10 16.73
CA LYS A 182 -39.88 14.04 15.76
C LYS A 182 -38.76 13.83 14.74
N LYS A 183 -38.21 14.92 14.20
CA LYS A 183 -37.06 14.85 13.27
C LYS A 183 -35.83 14.25 13.94
N GLN A 184 -35.55 14.62 15.18
CA GLN A 184 -34.44 14.07 15.94
C GLN A 184 -34.57 12.55 16.10
N LYS A 185 -35.75 12.05 16.48
CA LYS A 185 -35.99 10.60 16.56
C LYS A 185 -35.78 9.88 15.23
N GLN A 186 -36.24 10.46 14.13
CA GLN A 186 -36.02 9.89 12.79
C GLN A 186 -34.53 9.80 12.45
N LEU A 187 -33.77 10.86 12.73
CA LEU A 187 -32.32 10.88 12.50
C LEU A 187 -31.58 9.86 13.40
N GLU A 188 -32.00 9.69 14.65
CA GLU A 188 -31.44 8.67 15.55
C GLU A 188 -31.70 7.25 15.04
N GLU A 189 -32.91 6.98 14.53
CA GLU A 189 -33.24 5.69 13.92
C GLU A 189 -32.44 5.44 12.63
N GLU A 190 -32.29 6.45 11.78
CA GLU A 190 -31.47 6.37 10.56
C GLU A 190 -29.99 6.13 10.89
N LEU A 191 -29.45 6.85 11.87
CA LEU A 191 -28.07 6.67 12.35
C LEU A 191 -27.86 5.23 12.83
N ARG A 192 -28.78 4.72 13.66
CA ARG A 192 -28.69 3.35 14.17
C ARG A 192 -28.74 2.30 13.06
N ARG A 193 -29.56 2.52 12.01
CA ARG A 193 -29.58 1.64 10.82
C ARG A 193 -28.26 1.69 10.06
N GLN A 194 -27.70 2.88 9.87
CA GLN A 194 -26.40 3.03 9.20
C GLN A 194 -25.27 2.37 9.99
N GLU A 195 -25.25 2.50 11.32
CA GLU A 195 -24.28 1.82 12.18
C GLU A 195 -24.36 0.30 12.05
N GLN A 196 -25.57 -0.26 12.02
CA GLN A 196 -25.77 -1.71 11.81
C GLN A 196 -25.28 -2.16 10.43
N GLN A 197 -25.58 -1.40 9.38
CA GLN A 197 -25.09 -1.67 8.02
C GLN A 197 -23.56 -1.59 7.95
N HIS A 198 -22.96 -0.58 8.58
CA HIS A 198 -21.51 -0.43 8.63
C HIS A 198 -20.83 -1.59 9.36
N GLN A 199 -21.38 -2.05 10.48
CA GLN A 199 -20.88 -3.23 11.18
C GLN A 199 -21.01 -4.51 10.34
N ALA A 200 -22.11 -4.68 9.61
CA ALA A 200 -22.29 -5.83 8.71
C ALA A 200 -21.26 -5.82 7.56
N LEU A 201 -21.05 -4.67 6.92
CA LEU A 201 -20.04 -4.49 5.87
C LEU A 201 -18.63 -4.75 6.38
N LYS A 202 -18.30 -4.28 7.59
CA LYS A 202 -16.99 -4.54 8.20
C LYS A 202 -16.74 -6.04 8.39
N LYS A 203 -17.73 -6.79 8.87
CA LYS A 203 -17.64 -8.25 9.01
C LYS A 203 -17.46 -8.94 7.65
N GLN A 204 -18.19 -8.50 6.63
CA GLN A 204 -18.03 -9.04 5.26
C GLN A 204 -16.62 -8.77 4.71
N MET A 205 -16.08 -7.57 4.90
CA MET A 205 -14.71 -7.24 4.51
C MET A 205 -13.67 -8.14 5.20
N GLU A 206 -13.82 -8.37 6.51
CA GLU A 206 -12.93 -9.26 7.26
C GLU A 206 -13.01 -10.71 6.75
N GLN A 207 -14.21 -11.19 6.39
CA GLN A 207 -14.38 -12.52 5.79
C GLN A 207 -13.72 -12.61 4.41
N MET A 208 -13.95 -11.61 3.54
CA MET A 208 -13.32 -11.56 2.21
C MET A 208 -11.79 -11.49 2.31
N LYS A 209 -11.25 -10.78 3.30
CA LYS A 209 -9.81 -10.72 3.54
C LYS A 209 -9.24 -12.10 3.91
N LYS A 210 -9.91 -12.82 4.82
CA LYS A 210 -9.50 -14.19 5.18
C LYS A 210 -9.58 -15.14 3.99
N GLN A 211 -10.65 -15.08 3.20
CA GLN A 211 -10.78 -15.88 1.98
C GLN A 211 -9.68 -15.59 0.96
N LYS A 212 -9.29 -14.31 0.82
CA LYS A 212 -8.18 -13.91 -0.04
C LYS A 212 -6.86 -14.51 0.46
N GLU A 213 -6.56 -14.39 1.75
CA GLU A 213 -5.35 -14.95 2.36
C GLU A 213 -5.29 -16.49 2.18
N GLU A 214 -6.41 -17.18 2.36
CA GLU A 214 -6.51 -18.63 2.11
C GLU A 214 -6.27 -19.01 0.65
N LEU A 215 -6.83 -18.23 -0.30
CA LEU A 215 -6.64 -18.47 -1.72
C LEU A 215 -5.21 -18.18 -2.17
N GLU A 216 -4.59 -17.12 -1.64
CA GLU A 216 -3.17 -16.81 -1.89
C GLU A 216 -2.26 -17.94 -1.36
N GLY A 217 -2.55 -18.49 -0.18
CA GLY A 217 -1.83 -19.65 0.35
C GLY A 217 -1.96 -20.90 -0.53
N LYS A 218 -3.18 -21.19 -1.03
CA LYS A 218 -3.40 -22.29 -1.98
C LYS A 218 -2.68 -22.08 -3.31
N LEU A 219 -2.67 -20.85 -3.82
CA LEU A 219 -1.97 -20.50 -5.05
C LEU A 219 -0.46 -20.73 -4.90
N GLN A 220 0.14 -20.25 -3.82
CA GLN A 220 1.57 -20.47 -3.55
C GLN A 220 1.91 -21.96 -3.43
N ALA A 221 1.08 -22.75 -2.74
CA ALA A 221 1.29 -24.20 -2.64
C ALA A 221 1.19 -24.88 -4.02
N ALA A 222 0.23 -24.47 -4.85
CA ALA A 222 0.10 -24.99 -6.21
C ALA A 222 1.28 -24.59 -7.12
N GLU A 223 1.78 -23.35 -7.00
CA GLU A 223 2.96 -22.88 -7.73
C GLU A 223 4.22 -23.65 -7.32
N GLN A 224 4.41 -23.90 -6.02
CA GLN A 224 5.52 -24.72 -5.51
C GLN A 224 5.43 -26.15 -6.04
N GLY A 225 4.27 -26.79 -5.93
CA GLY A 225 4.06 -28.14 -6.47
C GLY A 225 4.29 -28.21 -7.99
N GLN A 226 3.90 -27.18 -8.74
CA GLN A 226 4.18 -27.11 -10.18
C GLN A 226 5.68 -26.96 -10.48
N GLN A 227 6.42 -26.19 -9.68
CA GLN A 227 7.87 -26.07 -9.82
C GLN A 227 8.58 -27.38 -9.51
N GLU A 228 8.20 -28.07 -8.44
CA GLU A 228 8.73 -29.39 -8.09
C GLU A 228 8.47 -30.41 -9.20
N LEU A 229 7.24 -30.48 -9.72
CA LEU A 229 6.90 -31.37 -10.82
C LEU A 229 7.70 -31.06 -12.09
N ARG A 230 7.92 -29.77 -12.40
CA ARG A 230 8.79 -29.36 -13.52
C ARG A 230 10.24 -29.79 -13.32
N GLN A 231 10.76 -29.76 -12.09
CA GLN A 231 12.11 -30.23 -11.80
C GLN A 231 12.20 -31.75 -11.96
N GLN A 232 11.22 -32.49 -11.45
CA GLN A 232 11.15 -33.96 -11.62
C GLN A 232 11.10 -34.36 -13.09
N LEU A 233 10.27 -33.68 -13.90
CA LEU A 233 10.21 -33.94 -15.35
C LEU A 233 11.54 -33.65 -16.06
N LYS A 234 12.27 -32.59 -15.65
CA LYS A 234 13.60 -32.31 -16.21
C LYS A 234 14.61 -33.41 -15.87
N LEU A 235 14.61 -33.89 -14.62
CA LEU A 235 15.48 -34.99 -14.21
C LEU A 235 15.15 -36.27 -14.98
N GLN A 236 13.86 -36.62 -15.08
CA GLN A 236 13.43 -37.79 -15.84
C GLN A 236 13.78 -37.70 -17.33
N ALA A 237 13.68 -36.50 -17.93
CA ALA A 237 14.11 -36.27 -19.30
C ALA A 237 15.64 -36.45 -19.47
N GLN A 238 16.44 -35.97 -18.51
CA GLN A 238 17.89 -36.17 -18.51
C GLN A 238 18.27 -37.65 -18.36
N GLU A 239 17.62 -38.37 -17.45
CA GLU A 239 17.81 -39.82 -17.29
C GLU A 239 17.44 -40.58 -18.56
N SER A 240 16.30 -40.23 -19.19
CA SER A 240 15.88 -40.82 -20.45
C SER A 240 16.88 -40.55 -21.58
N GLU A 241 17.45 -39.34 -21.65
CA GLU A 241 18.45 -39.00 -22.66
C GLU A 241 19.76 -39.76 -22.42
N GLN A 242 20.20 -39.90 -21.17
CA GLN A 242 21.37 -40.70 -20.80
C GLN A 242 21.18 -42.17 -21.18
N LEU A 243 20.02 -42.75 -20.86
CA LEU A 243 19.67 -44.12 -21.26
C LEU A 243 19.71 -44.27 -22.78
N ARG A 244 19.17 -43.29 -23.53
CA ARG A 244 19.21 -43.32 -25.00
C ARG A 244 20.63 -43.33 -25.54
N ARG A 245 21.52 -42.47 -25.02
CA ARG A 245 22.94 -42.44 -25.40
C ARG A 245 23.67 -43.73 -25.08
N LEU A 246 23.38 -44.35 -23.93
CA LEU A 246 23.94 -45.65 -23.57
C LEU A 246 23.47 -46.76 -24.51
N MET A 247 22.20 -46.75 -24.91
CA MET A 247 21.68 -47.69 -25.90
C MET A 247 22.32 -47.47 -27.28
N GLU A 248 22.42 -46.23 -27.76
CA GLU A 248 23.10 -45.89 -29.02
C GLU A 248 24.57 -46.36 -29.01
N ALA A 249 25.28 -46.14 -27.91
CA ALA A 249 26.66 -46.59 -27.74
C ALA A 249 26.78 -48.13 -27.72
N ALA A 250 25.84 -48.82 -27.07
CA ALA A 250 25.81 -50.29 -27.05
C ALA A 250 25.55 -50.88 -28.44
N VAL A 251 24.63 -50.29 -29.22
CA VAL A 251 24.37 -50.68 -30.60
C VAL A 251 25.60 -50.46 -31.47
N TYR A 252 26.25 -49.29 -31.37
CA TYR A 252 27.48 -49.01 -32.11
C TYR A 252 28.64 -49.96 -31.75
N ALA A 253 28.79 -50.28 -30.47
CA ALA A 253 29.76 -51.29 -30.00
C ALA A 253 29.46 -52.68 -30.56
N GLN A 254 28.18 -53.04 -30.69
CA GLN A 254 27.76 -54.31 -31.26
C GLN A 254 27.99 -54.36 -32.78
N GLU A 255 27.66 -53.29 -33.51
CA GLU A 255 27.91 -53.17 -34.96
C GLU A 255 29.41 -53.19 -35.29
N THR A 256 30.24 -52.51 -34.50
CA THR A 256 31.71 -52.53 -34.68
C THR A 256 32.31 -53.89 -34.34
N ALA A 257 31.80 -54.58 -33.30
CA ALA A 257 32.20 -55.95 -33.00
C ALA A 257 31.79 -56.94 -34.10
N ALA A 258 30.61 -56.75 -34.70
CA ALA A 258 30.13 -57.57 -35.83
C ALA A 258 30.99 -57.34 -37.09
N ALA A 259 31.30 -56.09 -37.45
CA ALA A 259 32.16 -55.76 -38.59
C ALA A 259 33.62 -56.26 -38.43
N SER A 260 34.12 -56.35 -37.20
CA SER A 260 35.42 -56.97 -36.91
C SER A 260 35.43 -58.49 -37.08
N SER A 261 34.26 -59.14 -37.13
CA SER A 261 34.13 -60.60 -37.23
C SER A 261 34.00 -61.12 -38.67
N GLU A 262 33.91 -60.24 -39.68
CA GLU A 262 33.67 -60.64 -41.09
C GLU A 262 34.94 -60.96 -41.91
N LYS A 263 36.17 -60.78 -41.38
CA LYS A 263 37.40 -61.15 -42.09
C LYS A 263 37.87 -62.57 -41.71
N ASP A 264 37.21 -63.55 -42.33
CA ASP A 264 37.36 -64.99 -42.02
C ASP A 264 38.69 -65.61 -42.48
N ILE A 265 39.39 -65.00 -43.45
CA ILE A 265 40.59 -65.60 -44.06
C ILE A 265 41.78 -64.65 -43.95
N ALA A 266 42.86 -65.10 -43.32
CA ALA A 266 44.14 -64.41 -43.34
C ALA A 266 45.03 -64.97 -44.45
N ILE A 267 45.68 -64.10 -45.23
CA ILE A 267 46.64 -64.47 -46.27
C ILE A 267 48.00 -63.92 -45.87
N VAL A 268 49.01 -64.79 -45.79
CA VAL A 268 50.38 -64.42 -45.37
C VAL A 268 51.32 -64.55 -46.56
N GLY A 269 51.87 -63.43 -46.99
CA GLY A 269 52.78 -63.34 -48.13
C GLY A 269 52.59 -62.06 -48.93
N GLU A 270 53.47 -61.85 -49.91
CA GLU A 270 53.35 -60.72 -50.84
C GLU A 270 52.36 -61.09 -51.93
N VAL A 271 51.25 -60.34 -51.99
CA VAL A 271 50.20 -60.52 -52.99
C VAL A 271 49.96 -59.20 -53.69
N HIS A 272 49.91 -59.22 -55.01
CA HIS A 272 49.54 -58.08 -55.83
C HIS A 272 48.22 -58.41 -56.56
N GLY A 273 47.21 -57.56 -56.43
CA GLY A 273 45.96 -57.66 -57.19
C GLY A 273 44.81 -58.45 -56.53
N LEU A 274 44.87 -58.78 -55.24
CA LEU A 274 43.74 -59.32 -54.49
C LEU A 274 43.02 -58.20 -53.70
N ASP A 275 41.91 -57.72 -54.27
CA ASP A 275 40.92 -56.88 -53.57
C ASP A 275 39.70 -57.77 -53.23
N ASP A 276 39.77 -58.52 -52.13
CA ASP A 276 38.59 -59.17 -51.54
C ASP A 276 38.43 -58.71 -50.09
N ASP A 277 37.31 -58.06 -49.79
CA ASP A 277 37.01 -57.44 -48.49
C ASP A 277 36.97 -58.47 -47.33
N ARG A 278 36.85 -59.76 -47.64
CA ARG A 278 36.81 -60.88 -46.67
C ARG A 278 38.19 -61.44 -46.33
N CYS A 279 39.22 -61.03 -47.05
CA CYS A 279 40.59 -61.45 -46.81
C CYS A 279 41.38 -60.37 -46.08
N ARG A 280 42.22 -60.78 -45.13
CA ARG A 280 43.23 -59.91 -44.54
C ARG A 280 44.62 -60.35 -44.99
N VAL A 281 45.21 -59.58 -45.89
CA VAL A 281 46.57 -59.81 -46.39
C VAL A 281 47.57 -59.20 -45.42
N ILE A 282 48.57 -59.99 -45.02
CA ILE A 282 49.73 -59.53 -44.25
C ILE A 282 51.02 -59.92 -44.95
N ALA A 283 52.02 -59.04 -44.89
CA ALA A 283 53.34 -59.33 -45.41
C ALA A 283 54.01 -60.45 -44.59
N GLY A 284 54.91 -61.20 -45.23
CA GLY A 284 55.64 -62.28 -44.56
C GLY A 284 56.53 -61.82 -43.41
N THR A 285 56.97 -60.55 -43.43
CA THR A 285 57.76 -59.90 -42.37
C THR A 285 56.95 -59.69 -41.09
N ASP A 286 55.64 -59.46 -41.23
CA ASP A 286 54.77 -59.01 -40.13
C ASP A 286 54.03 -60.20 -39.48
N LEU A 287 54.32 -61.41 -39.95
CA LEU A 287 53.76 -62.66 -39.42
C LEU A 287 53.99 -62.78 -37.91
N GLU A 288 55.18 -62.42 -37.41
CA GLU A 288 55.49 -62.55 -35.99
C GLU A 288 54.65 -61.62 -35.12
N GLU A 289 54.45 -60.37 -35.57
CA GLU A 289 53.65 -59.38 -34.87
C GLU A 289 52.17 -59.75 -34.89
N ALA A 290 51.66 -60.15 -36.06
CA ALA A 290 50.27 -60.60 -36.21
C ALA A 290 49.97 -61.85 -35.36
N MET A 291 50.96 -62.72 -35.14
CA MET A 291 50.83 -63.86 -34.24
C MET A 291 50.79 -63.44 -32.76
N GLN A 292 51.60 -62.46 -32.35
CA GLN A 292 51.58 -61.94 -30.97
C GLN A 292 50.25 -61.24 -30.64
N GLN A 293 49.65 -60.56 -31.61
CA GLN A 293 48.36 -59.90 -31.47
C GLN A 293 47.17 -60.90 -31.42
N GLY A 294 47.39 -62.18 -31.70
CA GLY A 294 46.42 -63.26 -31.51
C GLY A 294 45.28 -63.33 -32.54
N TRP A 295 45.06 -62.31 -33.37
CA TRP A 295 43.94 -62.27 -34.31
C TRP A 295 44.08 -63.28 -35.47
N LEU A 296 45.30 -63.74 -35.80
CA LEU A 296 45.50 -64.82 -36.78
C LEU A 296 44.89 -66.16 -36.32
N LEU A 297 44.79 -66.38 -35.00
CA LEU A 297 44.23 -67.60 -34.43
C LEU A 297 42.69 -67.61 -34.47
N SER A 298 42.08 -66.42 -34.49
CA SER A 298 40.62 -66.26 -34.61
C SER A 298 40.10 -66.42 -36.05
N CYS A 299 40.96 -66.36 -37.06
CA CYS A 299 40.54 -66.61 -38.45
C CYS A 299 40.09 -68.07 -38.66
N ARG A 300 39.20 -68.28 -39.63
CA ARG A 300 38.72 -69.60 -40.07
C ARG A 300 39.81 -70.33 -40.84
N PHE A 301 40.50 -69.62 -41.73
CA PHE A 301 41.65 -70.13 -42.46
C PHE A 301 42.82 -69.15 -42.44
N VAL A 302 44.04 -69.71 -42.39
CA VAL A 302 45.28 -68.97 -42.60
C VAL A 302 45.99 -69.57 -43.82
N CYS A 303 46.07 -68.79 -44.88
CA CYS A 303 46.66 -69.15 -46.16
C CYS A 303 48.12 -68.70 -46.20
N LEU A 304 49.05 -69.65 -46.30
CA LEU A 304 50.48 -69.41 -46.43
C LEU A 304 50.91 -69.53 -47.88
N LEU A 305 51.50 -68.47 -48.41
CA LEU A 305 51.98 -68.42 -49.79
C LEU A 305 53.43 -68.89 -49.86
N ARG A 306 53.64 -70.13 -50.31
CA ARG A 306 54.98 -70.75 -50.30
C ARG A 306 55.97 -70.07 -51.24
N PHE A 307 55.47 -69.44 -52.30
CA PHE A 307 56.29 -68.75 -53.29
C PHE A 307 56.81 -67.39 -52.79
N SER A 308 56.16 -66.77 -51.81
CA SER A 308 56.56 -65.47 -51.25
C SER A 308 57.14 -65.54 -49.84
N LEU A 309 56.99 -66.67 -49.14
CA LEU A 309 57.44 -66.83 -47.76
C LEU A 309 58.75 -67.61 -47.64
N ALA A 310 59.63 -67.12 -46.78
CA ALA A 310 60.84 -67.85 -46.41
C ALA A 310 60.49 -69.20 -45.73
N PRO A 311 61.25 -70.30 -45.99
CA PRO A 311 60.99 -71.60 -45.37
C PRO A 311 60.99 -71.58 -43.83
N ALA A 312 61.74 -70.66 -43.21
CA ALA A 312 61.73 -70.46 -41.77
C ALA A 312 60.37 -69.96 -41.26
N SER A 313 59.78 -68.96 -41.93
CA SER A 313 58.48 -68.38 -41.59
C SER A 313 57.34 -69.40 -41.74
N ILE A 314 57.38 -70.22 -42.79
CA ILE A 314 56.41 -71.31 -43.01
C ILE A 314 56.49 -72.34 -41.86
N ARG A 315 57.70 -72.76 -41.48
CA ARG A 315 57.88 -73.69 -40.36
C ARG A 315 57.39 -73.11 -39.03
N LYS A 316 57.58 -71.81 -38.81
CA LYS A 316 57.12 -71.11 -37.59
C LYS A 316 55.60 -71.06 -37.53
N ALA A 317 54.93 -70.66 -38.63
CA ALA A 317 53.47 -70.66 -38.72
C ALA A 317 52.87 -72.07 -38.47
N LYS A 318 53.44 -73.12 -39.06
CA LYS A 318 52.98 -74.52 -38.87
C LYS A 318 53.08 -75.04 -37.44
N ARG A 319 54.00 -74.51 -36.62
CA ARG A 319 54.15 -74.94 -35.22
C ARG A 319 53.05 -74.36 -34.32
N MET A 320 52.53 -73.20 -34.68
CA MET A 320 51.71 -72.39 -33.78
C MET A 320 50.24 -72.34 -34.22
N ILE A 321 49.96 -72.52 -35.50
CA ILE A 321 48.61 -72.57 -36.04
C ILE A 321 48.18 -74.04 -36.15
N ALA A 322 46.97 -74.35 -35.68
CA ALA A 322 46.40 -75.69 -35.81
C ALA A 322 46.36 -76.11 -37.28
N LYS A 323 46.83 -77.34 -37.58
CA LYS A 323 46.93 -77.87 -38.95
C LYS A 323 45.62 -77.78 -39.74
N GLU A 324 44.48 -77.87 -39.06
CA GLU A 324 43.14 -77.83 -39.66
C GLU A 324 42.82 -76.46 -40.29
N LYS A 325 43.33 -75.37 -39.71
CA LYS A 325 43.12 -73.99 -40.18
C LYS A 325 44.13 -73.54 -41.23
N LEU A 326 45.24 -74.25 -41.35
CA LEU A 326 46.36 -73.86 -42.19
C LEU A 326 46.16 -74.38 -43.63
N ARG A 327 46.35 -73.52 -44.62
CA ARG A 327 46.36 -73.88 -46.03
C ARG A 327 47.62 -73.34 -46.67
N GLU A 328 48.27 -74.14 -47.49
CA GLU A 328 49.51 -73.76 -48.18
C GLU A 328 49.26 -73.77 -49.67
N PHE A 329 49.72 -72.71 -50.33
CA PHE A 329 49.55 -72.56 -51.77
C PHE A 329 50.92 -72.42 -52.43
N ALA A 330 51.12 -73.18 -53.50
CA ALA A 330 52.38 -73.18 -54.25
C ALA A 330 52.45 -72.04 -55.27
N ASP A 331 51.29 -71.56 -55.73
CA ASP A 331 51.16 -70.43 -56.64
C ASP A 331 49.87 -69.62 -56.36
N MET A 332 49.71 -68.49 -57.05
CA MET A 332 48.55 -67.62 -56.95
C MET A 332 47.27 -68.26 -57.48
N TRP A 333 47.38 -69.14 -58.47
CA TRP A 333 46.22 -69.74 -59.13
C TRP A 333 45.50 -70.73 -58.20
N GLU A 334 46.25 -71.53 -57.44
CA GLU A 334 45.70 -72.41 -56.41
C GLU A 334 44.98 -71.63 -55.30
N LEU A 335 45.54 -70.47 -54.91
CA LEU A 335 44.93 -69.58 -53.92
C LEU A 335 43.61 -69.01 -54.45
N GLU A 336 43.58 -68.47 -55.67
CA GLU A 336 42.38 -67.91 -56.27
C GLU A 336 41.28 -68.96 -56.43
N GLN A 337 41.61 -70.17 -56.88
CA GLN A 337 40.65 -71.27 -56.94
C GLN A 337 40.09 -71.66 -55.57
N PHE A 338 40.94 -71.67 -54.55
CA PHE A 338 40.52 -71.96 -53.18
C PHE A 338 39.59 -70.89 -52.64
N LEU A 339 39.97 -69.62 -52.81
CA LEU A 339 39.16 -68.48 -52.41
C LEU A 339 37.82 -68.53 -53.14
N GLN A 340 37.77 -68.71 -54.46
CA GLN A 340 36.51 -68.83 -55.21
C GLN A 340 35.58 -69.96 -54.71
N LYS A 341 36.14 -71.11 -54.31
CA LYS A 341 35.35 -72.25 -53.80
C LYS A 341 34.82 -72.03 -52.40
N GLU A 342 35.62 -71.44 -51.52
CA GLU A 342 35.21 -71.15 -50.14
C GLU A 342 34.37 -69.87 -50.04
N VAL A 343 34.48 -68.96 -51.00
CA VAL A 343 33.64 -67.74 -51.15
C VAL A 343 32.24 -68.06 -51.67
N ALA A 344 32.07 -69.14 -52.42
CA ALA A 344 30.79 -69.57 -52.98
C ALA A 344 29.95 -70.45 -52.03
N ARG A 345 30.48 -70.75 -50.84
CA ARG A 345 29.81 -71.49 -49.75
C ARG A 345 29.56 -70.57 -48.57
#